data_AF-A0A5C8BYZ4-F1
#
_entry.id   AF-A0A5C8BYZ4-F1
#
_cell.length_a   1.000
_cell.length_b   1.000
_cell.length_c   1.000
_cell.angle_alpha   90.00
_cell.angle_beta   90.00
_cell.angle_gamma   90.00
#
_symmetry.space_group_name_H-M   'P 1'
#
loop_
_entity.id
_entity.type
_entity.pdbx_description
1 polymer ?
#
loop_
_entity_poly.entity_id
_entity_poly.type
_entity_poly.pdbx_seq_one_letter_code
_entity_poly.pdbx_strand_id
1 'polypeptide(L)' 'MQDNKELLQQAILFAQEVEHISVSSLQRKFLIGYQQATELLQCLIENKICAVDFTPHYGHLV' A
#
# COMPACT_ATOMS: atom_id res chain seq x y z
N MET A 1 5.31 -5.07 18.55
CA MET A 1 4.17 -5.22 17.63
C MET A 1 4.18 -3.94 16.81
N GLN A 2 4.36 -4.00 15.50
CA GLN A 2 4.40 -2.77 14.68
C GLN A 2 3.03 -2.09 14.80
N ASP A 3 2.98 -0.84 15.27
CA ASP A 3 1.73 -0.11 15.40
C ASP A 3 1.16 0.17 14.01
N ASN A 4 -0.13 -0.12 13.78
CA ASN A 4 -0.77 0.07 12.47
C ASN A 4 -0.64 1.51 11.94
N LYS A 5 -0.49 2.50 12.83
CA LYS A 5 -0.25 3.90 12.45
C LYS A 5 1.15 4.14 11.88
N GLU A 6 2.18 3.51 12.46
CA GLU A 6 3.55 3.60 11.94
C GLU A 6 3.65 2.91 10.58
N LEU A 7 3.01 1.74 10.44
CA LEU A 7 2.96 1.03 9.16
C LEU A 7 2.27 1.86 8.08
N LEU A 8 1.16 2.54 8.39
CA LEU A 8 0.49 3.44 7.45
C LEU A 8 1.40 4.60 7.03
N GLN A 9 2.08 5.26 7.96
CA GLN A 9 3.00 6.36 7.64
C GLN A 9 4.15 5.89 6.72
N GLN A 10 4.72 4.72 7.01
CA GLN A 10 5.76 4.13 6.16
C GLN A 10 5.23 3.76 4.77
N ALA A 11 3.99 3.28 4.67
CA ALA A 11 3.35 2.97 3.40
C ALA A 11 3.07 4.22 2.57
N ILE A 12 2.70 5.34 3.20
CA ILE A 12 2.54 6.63 2.52
C ILE A 12 3.88 7.11 1.95
N LEU A 13 4.96 7.03 2.73
CA LEU A 13 6.30 7.39 2.25
C LEU A 13 6.74 6.48 1.10
N PHE A 14 6.50 5.18 1.22
CA PHE A 14 6.81 4.24 0.15
C PHE A 14 6.01 4.51 -1.12
N ALA A 15 4.74 4.92 -1.02
CA ALA A 15 3.93 5.31 -2.16
C ALA A 15 4.58 6.46 -2.94
N GLN A 16 5.12 7.46 -2.26
CA GLN A 16 5.81 8.58 -2.91
C GLN A 16 7.09 8.16 -3.67
N GLU A 17 7.65 6.99 -3.37
CA GLU A 17 8.85 6.46 -4.02
C GLU A 17 8.55 5.62 -5.28
N VAL A 18 7.29 5.29 -5.54
CA VAL A 18 6.89 4.36 -6.61
C VAL A 18 5.72 4.90 -7.42
N GLU A 19 5.66 4.54 -8.70
CA GLU A 19 4.53 4.93 -9.55
C GLU A 19 3.28 4.07 -9.30
N HIS A 20 3.46 2.82 -8.86
CA HIS A 20 2.37 1.87 -8.67
C HIS A 20 2.52 1.07 -7.37
N ILE A 21 1.39 0.86 -6.68
CA ILE A 21 1.30 0.01 -5.49
C ILE A 21 0.34 -1.15 -5.73
N SER A 22 0.72 -2.34 -5.27
CA SER A 22 -0.14 -3.51 -5.21
C SER A 22 -0.04 -4.18 -3.84
N VAL A 23 -1.01 -5.03 -3.50
CA VAL A 23 -0.97 -5.87 -2.29
C VAL A 23 0.35 -6.62 -2.19
N SER A 24 0.77 -7.27 -3.30
CA SER A 24 2.03 -8.01 -3.36
C SER A 24 3.26 -7.13 -3.13
N SER A 25 3.23 -5.87 -3.59
CA SER A 25 4.30 -4.88 -3.35
C SER A 25 4.42 -4.57 -1.85
N LEU A 26 3.28 -4.33 -1.19
CA LEU A 26 3.21 -4.03 0.24
C LEU A 26 3.65 -5.24 1.09
N GLN A 27 3.22 -6.45 0.74
CA GLN A 27 3.64 -7.68 1.43
C GLN A 27 5.16 -7.84 1.42
N ARG A 28 5.81 -7.63 0.27
CA ARG A 28 7.27 -7.76 0.15
C ARG A 28 8.02 -6.62 0.84
N LYS A 29 7.54 -5.38 0.74
CA LYS A 29 8.19 -4.20 1.33
C LYS A 29 8.14 -4.23 2.87
N PHE A 30 7.01 -4.63 3.44
CA PHE A 30 6.76 -4.55 4.88
C PHE A 30 6.78 -5.91 5.59
N LEU A 31 6.97 -7.01 4.85
CA LEU A 31 6.99 -8.39 5.38
C LEU A 31 5.71 -8.74 6.16
N ILE A 32 4.57 -8.32 5.63
CA ILE A 32 3.24 -8.50 6.22
C ILE A 32 2.41 -9.55 5.46
N GLY A 33 1.40 -10.10 6.14
CA GLY A 33 0.46 -11.05 5.55
C GLY A 33 -0.45 -10.40 4.50
N TYR A 34 -1.11 -11.24 3.69
CA TYR A 34 -2.03 -10.79 2.63
C TYR A 34 -3.16 -9.91 3.16
N GLN A 35 -3.78 -10.32 4.28
CA GLN A 35 -4.86 -9.55 4.90
C GLN A 35 -4.39 -8.16 5.33
N GLN A 36 -3.26 -8.08 6.05
CA GLN A 36 -2.68 -6.81 6.49
C GLN A 36 -2.31 -5.91 5.31
N ALA A 37 -1.75 -6.47 4.22
CA ALA A 37 -1.43 -5.70 3.03
C ALA A 37 -2.67 -5.20 2.29
N THR A 38 -3.76 -5.98 2.30
CA THR A 38 -5.05 -5.57 1.70
C THR A 38 -5.68 -4.43 2.50
N GLU A 39 -5.70 -4.54 3.83
CA GLU A 39 -6.19 -3.48 4.72
C GLU A 39 -5.35 -2.20 4.57
N LEU A 40 -4.02 -2.34 4.50
CA LEU A 40 -3.11 -1.21 4.30
C LEU A 40 -3.34 -0.52 2.95
N LEU A 41 -3.52 -1.28 1.87
CA LEU A 41 -3.85 -0.74 0.55
C LEU A 41 -5.19 0.03 0.58
N GLN A 42 -6.20 -0.54 1.23
CA GLN A 42 -7.48 0.12 1.40
C GLN A 42 -7.34 1.46 2.13
N CYS A 43 -6.53 1.51 3.19
CA CYS A 43 -6.23 2.76 3.88
C CYS A 43 -5.53 3.78 2.96
N LEU A 44 -4.59 3.37 2.11
CA LEU A 44 -3.93 4.28 1.17
C LEU A 44 -4.93 4.88 0.16
N ILE A 45 -5.85 4.06 -0.35
CA ILE A 45 -6.92 4.51 -1.26
C ILE A 45 -7.87 5.50 -0.56
N GLU A 46 -8.31 5.19 0.66
CA GLU A 46 -9.22 6.06 1.44
C GLU A 46 -8.56 7.40 1.80
N ASN A 47 -7.26 7.41 2.04
CA ASN A 47 -6.48 8.63 2.29
C ASN A 47 -6.10 9.38 0.99
N LYS A 48 -6.59 8.92 -0.19
CA LYS A 48 -6.29 9.49 -1.52
C LYS A 48 -4.81 9.51 -1.86
N ILE A 49 -4.05 8.55 -1.32
CA ILE A 49 -2.63 8.36 -1.61
C ILE A 49 -2.44 7.53 -2.87
N CYS A 50 -3.40 6.65 -3.20
CA CYS A 50 -3.41 5.89 -4.44
C CYS A 50 -4.79 5.99 -5.10
N ALA A 51 -4.81 5.96 -6.43
CA ALA A 51 -6.03 5.87 -7.21
C ALA A 51 -6.73 4.52 -7.01
N VAL A 52 -8.07 4.54 -7.10
CA VAL A 52 -8.88 3.32 -7.14
C VAL A 52 -8.59 2.54 -8.43
N ASP A 53 -8.20 3.24 -9.50
CA ASP A 53 -7.94 2.66 -10.82
C ASP A 53 -6.79 1.64 -10.75
N PHE A 54 -7.17 0.39 -10.93
CA PHE A 54 -6.26 -0.75 -10.95
C PHE A 54 -5.80 -1.03 -12.38
N THR A 55 -4.49 -0.94 -12.61
CA THR A 55 -3.87 -1.37 -13.86
C THR A 55 -3.40 -2.82 -13.72
N PRO A 56 -3.91 -3.76 -14.54
CA PRO A 56 -3.44 -5.14 -14.53
C PRO A 56 -1.91 -5.21 -14.64
N HIS A 57 -1.29 -6.14 -13.90
CA HIS A 57 0.17 -6.33 -13.76
C HIS A 57 0.94 -5.26 -12.96
N TYR A 58 0.46 -4.03 -12.89
CA TYR A 58 1.16 -2.93 -12.21
C TYR A 58 0.60 -2.60 -10.82
N GLY A 59 -0.72 -2.63 -10.65
CA GLY A 59 -1.39 -2.24 -9.40
C GLY A 59 -2.13 -0.90 -9.52
N HIS A 60 -2.35 -0.25 -8.39
CA HIS A 60 -2.96 1.07 -8.27
C HIS A 60 -1.93 2.15 -8.56
N LEU A 61 -2.32 3.15 -9.37
CA LEU A 61 -1.51 4.35 -9.59
C LEU A 61 -1.39 5.15 -8.29
N VAL A 62 -0.20 5.61 -7.94
CA VAL A 62 0.04 6.51 -6.80
C VAL A 62 -0.07 7.96 -7.24
#